data_AF-A0A954WHZ6-F1
#
_entry.id   AF-A0A954WHZ6-F1
#
_cell.length_a   1.000
_cell.length_b   1.000
_cell.length_c   1.000
_cell.angle_alpha   90.00
_cell.angle_beta   90.00
_cell.angle_gamma   90.00
#
_symmetry.space_group_name_H-M   'P 1'
#
loop_
_entity.id
_entity.type
_entity.pdbx_description
1 polymer ?
#
loop_
_entity_poly.entity_id
_entity_poly.type
_entity_poly.pdbx_seq_one_letter_code
_entity_poly.pdbx_strand_id
1 'polypeptide(L)'
;MPINWDTIDPAWAWSPYQPSAEQPWDRRRAAHLFRRAGFGATAAELDEAVSIEPAAAVEQLVGSASDGGTERRDPTSDALARAVLATGDP
;
A
#
# COMPACT_ATOMS: atom_id res chain seq x y z
N MET A 1 -2.10 -19.67 23.23
CA MET A 1 -0.77 -19.19 23.67
C MET A 1 -0.66 -17.73 23.24
N PRO A 2 -0.48 -16.76 24.14
CA PRO A 2 -0.25 -15.37 23.74
C PRO A 2 1.12 -15.26 23.05
N ILE A 3 1.20 -14.48 21.97
CA ILE A 3 2.47 -14.14 21.32
C ILE A 3 3.26 -13.26 22.30
N ASN A 4 4.52 -13.60 22.54
CA ASN A 4 5.44 -12.76 23.31
C ASN A 4 6.17 -11.80 22.36
N TRP A 5 5.72 -10.54 22.33
CA TRP A 5 6.22 -9.52 21.42
C TRP A 5 7.66 -9.09 21.69
N ASP A 6 8.16 -9.29 22.92
CA ASP A 6 9.53 -8.93 23.31
C ASP A 6 10.60 -9.81 22.64
N THR A 7 10.18 -10.92 22.02
CA THR A 7 11.09 -11.89 21.37
C THR A 7 11.21 -11.71 19.87
N ILE A 8 10.41 -10.82 19.27
CA ILE A 8 10.45 -10.56 17.83
C ILE A 8 11.49 -9.49 17.55
N ASP A 9 12.51 -9.82 16.75
CA ASP A 9 13.44 -8.82 16.22
C ASP A 9 12.71 -7.89 15.23
N PRO A 10 12.58 -6.58 15.53
CA PRO A 10 11.90 -5.64 14.64
C PRO A 10 12.56 -5.52 13.26
N ALA A 11 13.89 -5.64 13.18
CA ALA A 11 14.61 -5.53 11.92
C ALA A 11 14.26 -6.67 10.98
N TRP A 12 14.17 -7.90 11.51
CA TRP A 12 13.68 -9.04 10.77
C TRP A 12 12.19 -8.91 10.43
N ALA A 13 11.35 -8.52 11.38
CA ALA A 13 9.90 -8.45 11.19
C ALA A 13 9.48 -7.45 10.11
N TRP A 14 10.30 -6.43 9.87
CA TRP A 14 10.07 -5.38 8.88
C TRP A 14 10.97 -5.54 7.64
N SER A 15 11.72 -6.63 7.55
CA SER A 15 12.56 -6.91 6.39
C SER A 15 11.70 -7.16 5.14
N PRO A 16 12.19 -6.78 3.94
CA PRO A 16 11.49 -7.08 2.70
C PRO A 16 11.25 -8.57 2.53
N TYR A 17 10.07 -8.92 2.05
CA TYR A 17 9.74 -10.31 1.73
C TYR A 17 10.68 -10.85 0.64
N GLN A 18 11.34 -11.97 0.94
CA GLN A 18 12.18 -12.70 -0.02
C GLN A 18 11.53 -14.06 -0.33
N PRO A 19 11.22 -14.35 -1.61
CA PRO A 19 10.70 -15.65 -2.01
C PRO A 19 11.66 -16.78 -1.66
N SER A 20 11.10 -17.89 -1.17
CA SER A 20 11.83 -19.13 -0.91
C SER A 20 11.08 -20.32 -1.51
N ALA A 21 11.69 -21.50 -1.51
CA ALA A 21 11.00 -22.72 -1.97
C ALA A 21 9.74 -23.03 -1.14
N GLU A 22 9.77 -22.76 0.17
CA GLU A 22 8.62 -22.94 1.07
C GLU A 22 7.59 -21.83 0.91
N GLN A 23 8.07 -20.63 0.58
CA GLN A 23 7.25 -19.44 0.41
C GLN A 23 7.55 -18.76 -0.92
N PRO A 24 7.11 -19.33 -2.05
CA PRO A 24 7.40 -18.77 -3.36
C PRO A 24 6.55 -17.55 -3.65
N TRP A 25 7.04 -16.65 -4.50
CA TRP A 25 6.19 -15.62 -5.08
C TRP A 25 5.25 -16.28 -6.09
N ASP A 26 3.97 -16.36 -5.73
CA ASP A 26 2.94 -17.02 -6.50
C ASP A 26 1.67 -16.15 -6.56
N ARG A 27 0.70 -16.56 -7.37
CA ARG A 27 -0.57 -15.83 -7.51
C ARG A 27 -1.30 -15.64 -6.19
N ARG A 28 -1.16 -16.57 -5.24
CA ARG A 28 -1.84 -16.49 -3.95
C ARG A 28 -1.24 -15.37 -3.10
N ARG A 29 0.09 -15.23 -3.09
CA ARG A 29 0.80 -14.15 -2.39
C ARG A 29 0.64 -12.81 -3.09
N ALA A 30 0.66 -12.78 -4.43
CA ALA A 30 0.30 -11.59 -5.19
C ALA A 30 -1.12 -11.11 -4.82
N ALA A 31 -2.12 -11.99 -4.88
CA ALA A 31 -3.48 -11.63 -4.47
C ALA A 31 -3.59 -11.23 -3.00
N HIS A 32 -2.76 -11.80 -2.11
CA HIS A 32 -2.69 -11.36 -0.72
C HIS A 32 -2.16 -9.92 -0.60
N LEU A 33 -1.10 -9.57 -1.33
CA LEU A 33 -0.57 -8.20 -1.39
C LEU A 33 -1.67 -7.21 -1.79
N PHE A 34 -2.33 -7.41 -2.93
CA PHE A 34 -3.38 -6.49 -3.41
C PHE A 34 -4.50 -6.32 -2.38
N ARG A 35 -5.02 -7.43 -1.82
CA ARG A 35 -6.07 -7.37 -0.78
C ARG A 35 -5.63 -6.59 0.47
N ARG A 36 -4.36 -6.69 0.85
CA ARG A 36 -3.81 -5.98 2.02
C ARG A 36 -3.48 -4.52 1.72
N ALA A 37 -3.23 -4.18 0.47
CA ALA A 37 -3.13 -2.79 0.02
C ALA A 37 -4.50 -2.10 -0.10
N GLY A 38 -5.62 -2.84 0.09
CA GLY A 38 -6.97 -2.29 0.02
C GLY A 38 -7.63 -2.38 -1.36
N PHE A 39 -6.99 -3.04 -2.32
CA PHE A 39 -7.49 -3.18 -3.69
C PHE A 39 -7.75 -4.65 -4.04
N GLY A 40 -8.71 -4.92 -4.92
CA GLY A 40 -8.83 -6.22 -5.58
C GLY A 40 -7.99 -6.22 -6.86
N ALA A 41 -7.26 -7.31 -7.12
CA ALA A 41 -6.61 -7.51 -8.41
C ALA A 41 -7.51 -8.31 -9.36
N THR A 42 -7.53 -7.91 -10.61
CA THR A 42 -8.01 -8.71 -11.75
C THR A 42 -7.06 -9.88 -12.03
N ALA A 43 -7.52 -10.84 -12.83
CA ALA A 43 -6.68 -11.98 -13.22
C ALA A 43 -5.42 -11.56 -13.99
N ALA A 44 -5.52 -10.50 -14.81
CA ALA A 44 -4.42 -9.96 -15.60
C ALA A 44 -3.38 -9.26 -14.73
N GLU A 45 -3.80 -8.44 -13.75
CA GLU A 45 -2.87 -7.81 -12.79
C GLU A 45 -2.15 -8.87 -11.95
N LEU A 46 -2.80 -10.00 -11.63
CA LEU A 46 -2.14 -11.11 -10.96
C LEU A 46 -1.13 -11.84 -11.84
N ASP A 47 -1.40 -12.00 -13.14
CA ASP A 47 -0.42 -12.53 -14.11
C ASP A 47 0.81 -11.62 -14.20
N GLU A 48 0.59 -10.33 -14.32
CA GLU A 48 1.65 -9.33 -14.40
C GLU A 48 2.48 -9.32 -13.11
N ALA A 49 1.83 -9.27 -11.95
CA ALA A 49 2.52 -9.22 -10.67
C ALA A 49 3.42 -10.45 -10.40
N VAL A 50 3.01 -11.65 -10.84
CA VAL A 50 3.85 -12.86 -10.67
C VAL A 50 4.97 -12.96 -11.72
N SER A 51 4.93 -12.16 -12.78
CA SER A 51 5.98 -12.10 -13.80
C SER A 51 7.17 -11.21 -13.40
N ILE A 52 7.03 -10.47 -12.30
CA ILE A 52 8.05 -9.56 -11.76
C ILE A 52 8.38 -9.91 -10.30
N GLU A 53 9.49 -9.36 -9.82
CA GLU A 53 9.90 -9.53 -8.43
C GLU A 53 8.91 -8.86 -7.44
N PRO A 54 8.70 -9.41 -6.23
CA PRO A 54 7.74 -8.87 -5.27
C PRO A 54 7.93 -7.38 -4.96
N ALA A 55 9.19 -6.92 -4.87
CA ALA A 55 9.50 -5.51 -4.63
C ALA A 55 8.99 -4.62 -5.77
N ALA A 56 9.20 -5.02 -7.03
CA ALA A 56 8.70 -4.30 -8.19
C ALA A 56 7.16 -4.27 -8.23
N ALA A 57 6.50 -5.36 -7.84
CA ALA A 57 5.03 -5.38 -7.73
C ALA A 57 4.51 -4.40 -6.67
N VAL A 58 5.21 -4.24 -5.54
CA VAL A 58 4.87 -3.22 -4.53
C VAL A 58 5.09 -1.82 -5.06
N GLU A 59 6.23 -1.57 -5.72
CA GLU A 59 6.53 -0.28 -6.34
C GLU A 59 5.47 0.12 -7.37
N GLN A 60 5.05 -0.80 -8.24
CA GLN A 60 3.97 -0.54 -9.18
C GLN A 60 2.65 -0.26 -8.46
N LEU A 61 2.29 -1.04 -7.45
CA LEU A 61 1.03 -0.87 -6.71
C LEU A 61 0.96 0.49 -6.00
N VAL A 62 2.06 0.92 -5.38
CA VAL A 62 2.16 2.21 -4.68
C VAL A 62 2.32 3.38 -5.67
N GLY A 63 3.07 3.18 -6.75
CA GLY A 63 3.25 4.16 -7.82
C GLY A 63 1.95 4.46 -8.55
N SER A 64 1.19 3.42 -8.90
CA SER A 64 -0.15 3.54 -9.51
C SER A 64 -1.12 4.35 -8.64
N ALA A 65 -1.04 4.20 -7.31
CA ALA A 65 -1.86 4.98 -6.39
C ALA A 65 -1.53 6.47 -6.43
N SER A 66 -0.29 6.82 -6.79
CA SER A 66 0.16 8.22 -6.92
C SER A 66 -0.29 8.85 -8.23
N ASP A 67 -0.39 8.05 -9.31
CA ASP A 67 -0.90 8.50 -10.61
C ASP A 67 -2.43 8.73 -10.61
N GLY A 68 -3.14 8.12 -9.65
CA GLY A 68 -4.58 8.33 -9.42
C GLY A 68 -4.95 9.61 -8.69
N GLY A 69 -3.97 10.39 -8.22
CA GLY A 69 -4.25 11.63 -7.51
C GLY A 69 -3.01 12.23 -6.87
N THR A 70 -2.23 12.99 -7.64
CA THR A 70 -1.92 14.35 -7.18
C THR A 70 -3.23 14.89 -6.61
N GLU A 71 -3.32 15.06 -5.30
CA GLU A 71 -4.38 15.86 -4.72
C GLU A 71 -4.24 17.24 -5.34
N ARG A 72 -4.91 17.46 -6.48
CA ARG A 72 -5.38 18.77 -6.88
C ARG A 72 -6.27 19.14 -5.72
N ARG A 73 -5.68 19.79 -4.72
CA ARG A 73 -6.39 20.33 -3.57
C ARG A 73 -7.66 20.95 -4.09
N ASP A 74 -8.80 20.41 -3.68
CA ASP A 74 -10.08 20.87 -4.19
C ASP A 74 -10.16 22.37 -3.88
N PRO A 75 -10.29 23.25 -4.90
CA PRO A 75 -10.37 24.69 -4.68
C PRO A 75 -11.52 25.05 -3.73
N THR A 76 -12.55 24.21 -3.64
CA THR A 76 -13.66 24.33 -2.71
C THR A 76 -13.20 24.16 -1.26
N SER A 77 -12.38 23.14 -0.98
CA SER A 77 -11.83 22.93 0.36
C SER A 77 -10.93 24.08 0.82
N ASP A 78 -10.14 24.66 -0.10
CA ASP A 78 -9.31 25.82 0.19
C ASP A 78 -10.12 27.10 0.44
N ALA A 79 -11.21 27.29 -0.31
CA ALA A 79 -12.12 28.40 -0.10
C ALA A 79 -12.79 28.32 1.29
N LEU A 80 -13.21 27.13 1.71
CA LEU A 80 -13.81 26.93 3.04
C LEU A 80 -12.80 27.15 4.17
N ALA A 81 -11.58 26.63 4.05
CA ALA A 81 -10.53 26.85 5.04
C ALA A 81 -10.20 28.34 5.19
N ARG A 82 -10.14 29.08 4.08
CA ARG A 82 -9.94 30.54 4.09
C ARG A 82 -11.12 31.29 4.68
N ALA A 83 -12.35 30.87 4.41
CA ALA A 83 -13.52 31.47 5.02
C ALA A 83 -13.50 31.31 6.54
N VAL A 84 -13.21 30.12 7.07
CA VAL A 84 -13.10 29.89 8.52
C VAL A 84 -12.04 30.78 9.17
N LEU A 85 -10.88 30.96 8.52
CA LEU A 85 -9.83 31.88 9.01
C LEU A 85 -10.25 33.36 8.92
N ALA A 86 -11.01 33.74 7.90
CA ALA A 86 -11.48 35.11 7.68
C ALA A 86 -12.65 35.50 8.60
N THR A 87 -13.44 34.54 9.05
CA THR A 87 -14.62 34.76 9.89
C THR A 87 -14.29 34.72 11.38
N GLY A 88 -13.01 34.84 11.75
CA GLY A 88 -12.52 34.76 13.13
C GLY A 88 -13.39 35.53 14.12
N ASP A 89 -14.27 34.79 14.79
CA ASP A 89 -15.00 35.19 15.98
C ASP A 89 -14.95 33.97 16.92
N PRO A 90 -14.27 34.07 18.09
CA PRO A 90 -14.18 32.98 19.06
C PRO A 90 -15.51 32.65 19.75
#